data_AF-A0A6M2CYZ7-F1
#
_entry.id   AF-A0A6M2CYZ7-F1
#
_cell.length_a   1.000
_cell.length_b   1.000
_cell.length_c   1.000
_cell.angle_alpha   90.00
_cell.angle_beta   90.00
_cell.angle_gamma   90.00
#
_symmetry.space_group_name_H-M   'P 1'
#
loop_
_entity.id
_entity.type
_entity.pdbx_description
1 polymer ?
#
loop_
_entity_poly.entity_id
_entity_poly.type
_entity_poly.pdbx_seq_one_letter_code
_entity_poly.pdbx_strand_id
1 'polypeptide(L)'
;GLHGVTNSYKVPCAYYFTKQLSGRDLFAWTKEVIAAVESCGFLIVRIVTDNYSANVTMFTHMGNGNLSTVVTHPHDPNRVIFLSFDPCHVLKNVRSQFLERELHVLERDNIVKGKALCSKQMEVEDADAEELALSVPQEVLADLENLKGQLCDPSPSVTYCHAVCHVRRLSRWWIHREARQ
;
A
#
# COMPACT_ATOMS: atom_id res chain seq x y z
N GLY A 1 -5.06 2.40 10.63
CA GLY A 1 -4.62 1.65 11.82
C GLY A 1 -3.12 1.70 11.89
N LEU A 2 -2.58 1.66 13.10
CA LEU A 2 -1.16 1.43 13.34
C LEU A 2 -0.86 -0.05 13.34
N HIS A 3 0.21 -0.40 12.66
CA HIS A 3 0.75 -1.75 12.61
C HIS A 3 2.19 -1.68 13.11
N GLY A 4 2.52 -2.51 14.10
CA GLY A 4 3.89 -2.62 14.56
C GLY A 4 4.78 -3.26 13.50
N VAL A 5 6.00 -2.74 13.36
CA VAL A 5 7.00 -3.25 12.43
C VAL A 5 7.86 -4.31 13.12
N THR A 6 8.37 -3.99 14.31
CA THR A 6 9.21 -4.90 15.10
C THR A 6 8.36 -5.87 15.93
N ASN A 7 7.27 -5.37 16.52
CA ASN A 7 6.37 -6.14 17.35
C ASN A 7 5.02 -6.32 16.65
N SER A 8 4.43 -7.51 16.71
CA SER A 8 3.13 -7.76 16.09
C SER A 8 2.00 -7.15 16.91
N TYR A 9 1.47 -6.01 16.47
CA TYR A 9 0.23 -5.44 16.97
C TYR A 9 -0.51 -4.68 15.87
N LYS A 10 -1.82 -4.54 16.04
CA LYS A 10 -2.70 -3.78 15.14
C LYS A 10 -3.69 -2.97 15.97
N VAL A 11 -3.65 -1.65 15.84
CA VAL A 11 -4.51 -0.74 16.61
C VAL A 11 -5.22 0.21 15.65
N PRO A 12 -6.55 0.35 15.71
CA PRO A 12 -7.22 1.43 15.00
C PRO A 12 -6.95 2.76 15.71
N CYS A 13 -6.63 3.80 14.94
CA CYS A 13 -6.11 5.06 15.52
C CYS A 13 -6.93 6.29 15.15
N ALA A 14 -7.79 6.19 14.13
CA ALA A 14 -8.71 7.24 13.78
C ALA A 14 -9.89 6.67 13.00
N TYR A 15 -11.06 7.26 13.20
CA TYR A 15 -12.27 7.00 12.45
C TYR A 15 -12.93 8.32 12.11
N TYR A 16 -13.21 8.54 10.82
CA TYR A 16 -13.83 9.76 10.33
C TYR A 16 -15.10 9.41 9.57
N PHE A 17 -16.21 10.02 9.97
CA PHE A 17 -17.46 9.94 9.21
C PHE A 17 -17.47 11.07 8.19
N THR A 18 -17.39 10.72 6.90
CA THR A 18 -17.44 11.70 5.82
C THR A 18 -18.45 11.29 4.76
N LYS A 19 -19.16 12.28 4.20
CA LYS A 19 -20.04 12.08 3.03
C LYS A 19 -19.22 11.95 1.75
N GLN A 20 -18.11 12.70 1.65
CA GLN A 20 -17.16 12.65 0.53
C GLN A 20 -15.77 12.97 1.06
N LEU A 21 -14.83 12.04 0.86
CA LEU A 21 -13.45 12.21 1.31
C LEU A 21 -12.65 13.00 0.27
N SER A 22 -12.16 14.18 0.64
CA SER A 22 -11.20 14.92 -0.18
C SER A 22 -9.76 14.56 0.20
N GLY A 23 -8.84 14.63 -0.75
CA GLY A 23 -7.42 14.40 -0.49
C GLY A 23 -6.79 15.46 0.43
N ARG A 24 -7.33 16.68 0.46
CA ARG A 24 -6.88 17.75 1.37
C ARG A 24 -7.28 17.47 2.81
N ASP A 25 -8.53 17.06 3.04
CA ASP A 25 -9.00 16.70 4.38
C ASP A 25 -8.19 15.52 4.91
N LEU A 26 -7.97 14.52 4.04
CA LEU A 26 -7.16 13.36 4.39
C LEU A 26 -5.70 13.73 4.73
N PHE A 27 -5.10 14.67 4.00
CA PHE A 27 -3.77 15.19 4.32
C PHE A 27 -3.73 15.88 5.70
N ALA A 28 -4.71 16.74 6.01
CA ALA A 28 -4.80 17.41 7.30
C ALA A 28 -4.92 16.40 8.45
N TRP A 29 -5.87 15.46 8.34
CA TRP A 29 -6.10 14.42 9.35
C TRP A 29 -4.89 13.49 9.51
N THR A 30 -4.22 13.15 8.41
CA THR A 30 -3.02 12.29 8.48
C THR A 30 -1.93 12.95 9.32
N LYS A 31 -1.71 14.26 9.20
CA LYS A 31 -0.74 14.98 10.04
C LYS A 31 -1.14 15.03 11.52
N GLU A 32 -2.44 15.17 11.80
CA GLU A 32 -2.96 15.13 13.18
C GLU A 32 -2.77 13.76 13.81
N VAL A 33 -3.08 12.69 13.07
CA VAL A 33 -2.84 11.31 13.51
C VAL A 33 -1.36 11.07 13.75
N ILE A 34 -0.48 11.55 12.87
CA ILE A 34 0.97 11.43 13.08
C ILE A 34 1.37 12.08 14.41
N ALA A 35 0.98 13.34 14.65
CA ALA A 35 1.29 14.02 15.90
C ALA A 35 0.75 13.29 17.14
N ALA A 36 -0.51 12.83 17.07
CA ALA A 36 -1.15 12.15 18.20
C ALA A 36 -0.52 10.79 18.51
N VAL A 37 -0.09 10.05 17.48
CA VAL A 37 0.57 8.76 17.65
C VAL A 37 1.98 8.95 18.21
N GLU A 38 2.72 9.93 17.70
CA GLU A 38 4.08 10.19 18.19
C GLU A 38 4.10 10.77 19.61
N SER A 39 3.07 11.54 20.01
CA SER A 39 2.94 12.00 21.40
C SER A 39 2.71 10.85 22.39
N CYS A 40 2.22 9.70 21.92
CA CYS A 40 2.13 8.46 22.70
C CYS A 40 3.45 7.66 22.75
N GLY A 41 4.54 8.16 22.15
CA GLY A 41 5.86 7.52 22.16
C GLY A 41 6.12 6.53 21.03
N PHE A 42 5.23 6.43 20.03
CA PHE A 42 5.46 5.63 18.83
C PHE A 42 6.25 6.44 17.79
N LEU A 43 7.03 5.75 16.95
CA LEU A 43 7.62 6.40 15.76
C LEU A 43 6.93 5.89 14.49
N ILE A 44 6.40 6.82 13.70
CA ILE A 44 5.85 6.50 12.39
C ILE A 44 6.98 6.58 11.36
N VAL A 45 7.20 5.47 10.63
CA VAL A 45 8.24 5.42 9.60
C VAL A 45 7.68 5.18 8.18
N ARG A 46 6.45 4.68 8.04
CA ARG A 46 5.80 4.52 6.73
C ARG A 46 4.31 4.72 6.81
N ILE A 47 3.73 5.21 5.71
CA ILE A 47 2.30 5.26 5.47
C ILE A 47 1.98 4.34 4.27
N VAL A 48 0.99 3.48 4.45
CA VAL A 48 0.49 2.56 3.42
C VAL A 48 -0.97 2.87 3.13
N THR A 49 -1.31 3.07 1.86
CA THR A 49 -2.70 3.36 1.42
C THR A 49 -3.05 2.56 0.17
N ASP A 50 -4.33 2.47 -0.18
CA ASP A 50 -4.70 1.98 -1.52
C ASP A 50 -4.42 3.05 -2.59
N ASN A 51 -4.49 2.67 -3.87
CA ASN A 51 -4.31 3.60 -5.00
C ASN A 51 -5.62 4.33 -5.37
N TYR A 52 -6.37 4.83 -4.39
CA TYR A 52 -7.53 5.69 -4.60
C TYR A 52 -7.12 7.15 -4.83
N SER A 53 -7.85 7.89 -5.66
CA SER A 53 -7.49 9.25 -6.07
C SER A 53 -7.27 10.21 -4.90
N ALA A 54 -8.07 10.13 -3.83
CA ALA A 54 -7.87 10.97 -2.65
C ALA A 54 -6.57 10.63 -1.89
N ASN A 55 -6.15 9.36 -1.88
CA ASN A 55 -4.88 8.92 -1.28
C ASN A 55 -3.70 9.41 -2.10
N VAL A 56 -3.80 9.35 -3.45
CA VAL A 56 -2.80 9.93 -4.34
C VAL A 56 -2.65 11.43 -4.08
N THR A 57 -3.75 12.17 -4.03
CA THR A 57 -3.73 13.61 -3.70
C THR A 57 -3.13 13.89 -2.32
N MET A 58 -3.43 13.07 -1.33
CA MET A 58 -2.85 13.19 0.02
C MET A 58 -1.33 12.97 -0.01
N PHE A 59 -0.84 11.93 -0.71
CA PHE A 59 0.60 11.71 -0.90
C PHE A 59 1.28 12.85 -1.67
N THR A 60 0.63 13.38 -2.71
CA THR A 60 1.13 14.57 -3.43
C THR A 60 1.26 15.78 -2.51
N HIS A 61 0.28 16.01 -1.61
CA HIS A 61 0.38 17.08 -0.62
C HIS A 61 1.49 16.83 0.41
N MET A 62 1.70 15.59 0.84
CA MET A 62 2.83 15.23 1.71
C MET A 62 4.19 15.45 1.03
N GLY A 63 4.28 15.24 -0.29
CA GLY A 63 5.49 15.50 -1.08
C GLY A 63 5.57 16.93 -1.64
N ASN A 64 4.96 17.92 -0.98
CA ASN A 64 5.00 19.33 -1.38
C ASN A 64 4.57 19.60 -2.83
N GLY A 65 3.54 18.90 -3.30
CA GLY A 65 3.00 19.03 -4.66
C GLY A 65 3.50 17.96 -5.63
N ASN A 66 4.44 17.12 -5.22
CA ASN A 66 4.94 16.00 -6.01
C ASN A 66 4.56 14.66 -5.38
N LEU A 67 4.20 13.69 -6.20
CA LEU A 67 4.02 12.32 -5.73
C LEU A 67 5.41 11.69 -5.51
N SER A 68 5.81 11.58 -4.25
CA SER A 68 7.10 11.00 -3.84
C SER A 68 6.89 9.77 -2.97
N THR A 69 7.83 8.83 -3.02
CA THR A 69 7.88 7.65 -2.14
C THR A 69 8.55 7.95 -0.80
N VAL A 70 9.23 9.08 -0.69
CA VAL A 70 9.90 9.54 0.54
C VAL A 70 9.55 11.00 0.77
N VAL A 71 9.10 11.32 1.97
CA VAL A 71 8.73 12.69 2.36
C VAL A 71 9.32 13.04 3.71
N THR A 72 9.58 14.31 3.95
CA THR A 72 10.00 14.81 5.26
C THR A 72 8.86 14.63 6.27
N HIS A 73 9.21 14.22 7.49
CA HIS A 73 8.23 14.07 8.56
C HIS A 73 7.59 15.45 8.88
N PRO A 74 6.25 15.55 8.97
CA PRO A 74 5.55 16.83 9.01
C PRO A 74 5.81 17.66 10.27
N HIS A 75 6.31 17.02 11.33
CA HIS A 75 6.62 17.65 12.62
C HIS A 75 8.09 17.51 13.03
N ASP A 76 8.93 16.88 12.21
CA ASP A 76 10.36 16.70 12.50
C ASP A 76 11.16 16.77 11.18
N PRO A 77 11.87 17.88 10.90
CA PRO A 77 12.59 18.04 9.63
C PRO A 77 13.78 17.07 9.46
N ASN A 78 14.26 16.44 10.53
CA ASN A 78 15.40 15.52 10.48
C ASN A 78 14.99 14.08 10.17
N ARG A 79 13.69 13.79 10.11
CA ARG A 79 13.15 12.45 9.85
C ARG A 79 12.41 12.41 8.53
N VAL A 80 12.37 11.21 7.96
CA VAL A 80 11.61 10.90 6.75
C VAL A 80 10.53 9.88 7.05
N ILE A 81 9.45 9.94 6.27
CA ILE A 81 8.39 8.93 6.21
C ILE A 81 8.36 8.35 4.80
N PHE A 82 8.31 7.02 4.71
CA PHE A 82 8.12 6.32 3.45
C PHE A 82 6.63 6.28 3.08
N LEU A 83 6.30 6.61 1.84
CA LEU A 83 4.95 6.51 1.30
C LEU A 83 4.88 5.34 0.33
N SER A 84 3.87 4.50 0.48
CA SER A 84 3.68 3.33 -0.38
C SER A 84 2.21 3.03 -0.62
N PHE A 85 1.91 2.55 -1.81
CA PHE A 85 0.62 1.97 -2.11
C PHE A 85 0.61 0.49 -1.77
N ASP A 86 -0.53 -0.03 -1.34
CA ASP A 86 -0.72 -1.45 -1.06
C ASP A 86 -0.48 -2.26 -2.35
N PRO A 87 0.54 -3.15 -2.36
CA PRO A 87 0.87 -3.95 -3.52
C PRO A 87 -0.31 -4.77 -4.04
N CYS A 88 -1.21 -5.24 -3.16
CA CYS A 88 -2.34 -6.05 -3.58
C CYS A 88 -3.34 -5.25 -4.43
N HIS A 89 -3.53 -3.96 -4.12
CA HIS A 89 -4.38 -3.07 -4.89
C HIS A 89 -3.74 -2.69 -6.22
N VAL A 90 -2.41 -2.46 -6.23
CA VAL A 90 -1.66 -2.21 -7.47
C VAL A 90 -1.75 -3.42 -8.41
N LEU A 91 -1.48 -4.63 -7.92
CA LEU A 91 -1.54 -5.86 -8.70
C LEU A 91 -2.95 -6.13 -9.25
N LYS A 92 -3.99 -5.90 -8.44
CA LYS A 92 -5.38 -6.00 -8.91
C LYS A 92 -5.65 -5.02 -10.04
N ASN A 93 -5.19 -3.77 -9.93
CA ASN A 93 -5.36 -2.76 -10.97
C ASN A 93 -4.61 -3.13 -12.26
N VAL A 94 -3.36 -3.59 -12.14
CA VAL A 94 -2.56 -4.07 -13.29
C VAL A 94 -3.28 -5.23 -13.98
N ARG A 95 -3.74 -6.23 -13.22
CA ARG A 95 -4.51 -7.36 -13.75
C ARG A 95 -5.76 -6.89 -14.49
N SER A 96 -6.55 -5.98 -13.91
CA SER A 96 -7.76 -5.46 -14.58
C SER A 96 -7.42 -4.73 -15.87
N GLN A 97 -6.39 -3.87 -15.87
CA GLN A 97 -5.94 -3.19 -17.09
C GLN A 97 -5.47 -4.17 -18.16
N PHE A 98 -4.78 -5.23 -17.76
CA PHE A 98 -4.30 -6.26 -18.67
C PHE A 98 -5.41 -7.11 -19.28
N LEU A 99 -6.51 -7.35 -18.55
CA LEU A 99 -7.68 -8.05 -19.07
C LEU A 99 -8.51 -7.19 -20.04
N GLU A 100 -8.57 -5.89 -19.78
CA GLU A 100 -9.40 -4.94 -20.55
C GLU A 100 -8.66 -4.31 -21.74
N ARG A 101 -7.33 -4.25 -21.70
CA ARG A 101 -6.50 -3.47 -22.63
C ARG A 101 -5.23 -4.22 -23.02
N GLU A 102 -4.63 -3.81 -24.12
CA GLU A 102 -3.31 -4.29 -24.55
C GLU A 102 -2.23 -3.50 -23.80
N LEU A 103 -1.27 -4.20 -23.17
CA LEU A 103 -0.13 -3.56 -22.54
C LEU A 103 1.01 -3.45 -23.55
N HIS A 104 1.50 -2.23 -23.76
CA HIS A 104 2.64 -1.94 -24.62
C HIS A 104 3.89 -1.86 -23.75
N VAL A 105 4.84 -2.78 -23.96
CA VAL A 105 6.14 -2.74 -23.28
C VAL A 105 7.13 -2.02 -24.18
N LEU A 106 7.52 -0.81 -23.78
CA LEU A 106 8.27 0.17 -24.59
C LEU A 106 9.66 -0.31 -25.05
N GLU A 107 10.26 -1.29 -24.38
CA GLU A 107 11.62 -1.76 -24.71
C GLU A 107 11.67 -2.87 -25.77
N ARG A 108 10.52 -3.43 -26.20
CA ARG A 108 10.53 -4.55 -27.16
C ARG A 108 9.49 -4.47 -28.28
N ASP A 109 8.73 -3.37 -28.39
CA ASP A 109 7.55 -3.26 -29.29
C ASP A 109 6.61 -4.49 -29.20
N ASN A 110 6.62 -5.16 -28.05
CA ASN A 110 5.85 -6.36 -27.81
C ASN A 110 4.53 -5.96 -27.17
N ILE A 111 3.44 -6.22 -27.88
CA ILE A 111 2.08 -6.04 -27.38
C ILE A 111 1.69 -7.30 -26.63
N VAL A 112 1.58 -7.21 -25.30
CA VAL A 112 1.08 -8.34 -24.49
C VAL A 112 -0.44 -8.21 -24.40
N LYS A 113 -1.16 -9.12 -25.07
CA LYS A 113 -2.63 -9.15 -25.10
C LYS A 113 -3.17 -10.06 -24.00
N GLY A 114 -4.09 -9.57 -23.17
CA GLY A 114 -4.78 -10.39 -22.15
C GLY A 114 -5.54 -11.60 -22.72
N LYS A 115 -6.03 -11.51 -23.97
CA LYS A 115 -6.72 -12.62 -24.65
C LYS A 115 -5.82 -13.82 -24.98
N ALA A 116 -4.49 -13.63 -25.07
CA ALA A 116 -3.56 -14.73 -25.36
C ALA A 116 -3.46 -15.76 -24.20
N LEU A 117 -3.77 -15.34 -22.97
CA LEU A 117 -3.82 -16.21 -21.79
C LEU A 117 -5.18 -16.89 -21.60
N CYS A 118 -6.26 -16.30 -22.11
CA CYS A 118 -7.61 -16.88 -21.98
C CYS A 118 -7.90 -17.92 -23.09
N SER A 119 -7.11 -17.94 -24.16
CA SER A 119 -7.29 -18.84 -25.32
C SER A 119 -6.22 -19.92 -25.46
N LYS A 120 -5.09 -19.82 -24.75
CA LYS A 120 -4.28 -20.97 -24.38
C LYS A 120 -4.73 -21.38 -22.98
N GLN A 121 -5.34 -22.55 -22.83
CA GLN A 121 -5.36 -23.21 -21.53
C GLN A 121 -3.89 -23.35 -21.09
N MET A 122 -3.42 -22.43 -20.26
CA MET A 122 -2.31 -22.72 -19.39
C MET A 122 -2.93 -23.60 -18.33
N GLU A 123 -2.78 -24.92 -18.49
CA GLU A 123 -2.93 -25.83 -17.37
C GLU A 123 -1.88 -25.36 -16.36
N VAL A 124 -2.31 -24.53 -15.43
CA VAL A 124 -1.57 -24.31 -14.19
C VAL A 124 -1.84 -25.59 -13.44
N GLU A 125 -0.95 -26.58 -13.58
CA GLU A 125 -0.84 -27.63 -12.58
C GLU A 125 -0.71 -26.91 -11.23
N ASP A 126 -1.45 -27.38 -10.23
CA ASP A 126 -1.37 -26.92 -8.84
C ASP A 126 0.04 -27.25 -8.30
N ALA A 127 1.04 -26.54 -8.81
CA ALA A 127 2.39 -26.56 -8.30
C ALA A 127 2.36 -25.80 -6.98
N ASP A 128 2.65 -26.53 -5.90
CA ASP A 128 2.78 -26.01 -4.56
C ASP A 128 3.60 -24.71 -4.58
N ALA A 129 3.23 -23.73 -3.76
CA ALA A 129 3.85 -22.40 -3.75
C ALA A 129 5.39 -22.42 -3.58
N GLU A 130 5.95 -23.55 -3.14
CA GLU A 130 7.39 -23.83 -3.04
C GLU A 130 8.07 -24.02 -4.41
N GLU A 131 7.39 -24.58 -5.40
CA GLU A 131 7.90 -24.77 -6.77
C GLU A 131 7.88 -23.46 -7.58
N LEU A 132 6.85 -22.63 -7.38
CA LEU A 132 6.79 -21.28 -7.95
C LEU A 132 7.88 -20.35 -7.38
N ALA A 133 8.32 -20.56 -6.13
CA ALA A 133 9.44 -19.82 -5.55
C ALA A 133 10.78 -20.14 -6.25
N LEU A 134 10.94 -21.35 -6.81
CA LEU A 134 12.11 -21.75 -7.60
C LEU A 134 12.12 -21.15 -9.01
N SER A 135 10.97 -20.65 -9.49
CA SER A 135 10.86 -19.98 -10.80
C SER A 135 11.30 -18.51 -10.79
N VAL A 136 11.57 -17.94 -9.60
CA VAL A 136 12.06 -16.57 -9.45
C VAL A 136 13.51 -16.52 -9.95
N PRO A 137 13.85 -15.68 -10.94
CA PRO A 137 15.23 -15.55 -11.42
C PRO A 137 16.19 -15.23 -10.28
N GLN A 138 17.32 -15.94 -10.20
CA GLN A 138 18.31 -15.78 -9.12
C GLN A 138 18.88 -14.36 -9.01
N GLU A 139 18.86 -13.59 -10.11
CA GLU A 139 19.21 -12.17 -10.12
C GLU A 139 18.28 -11.33 -9.22
N VAL A 140 16.96 -11.60 -9.25
CA VAL A 140 15.97 -10.89 -8.43
C VAL A 140 16.14 -11.25 -6.95
N LEU A 141 16.51 -12.49 -6.65
CA LEU A 141 16.80 -12.92 -5.28
C LEU A 141 18.07 -12.24 -4.74
N ALA A 142 19.13 -12.17 -5.55
CA ALA A 142 20.37 -11.49 -5.19
C ALA A 142 20.15 -9.98 -4.93
N ASP A 143 19.33 -9.32 -5.75
CA ASP A 143 18.96 -7.91 -5.57
C ASP A 143 18.19 -7.69 -4.26
N LEU A 144 17.26 -8.58 -3.93
CA LEU A 144 16.49 -8.52 -2.67
C LEU A 144 17.39 -8.74 -1.44
N GLU A 145 18.36 -9.65 -1.52
CA GLU A 145 19.34 -9.87 -0.44
C GLU A 145 20.27 -8.67 -0.27
N ASN A 146 20.69 -8.04 -1.36
CA ASN A 146 21.54 -6.86 -1.34
C ASN A 146 20.80 -5.65 -0.73
N LEU A 147 19.51 -5.49 -1.04
CA LEU A 147 18.62 -4.52 -0.40
C LEU A 147 18.43 -4.80 1.10
N LYS A 148 18.37 -6.07 1.49
CA LYS A 148 18.27 -6.48 2.89
C LYS A 148 19.52 -6.11 3.69
N GLY A 149 20.70 -6.24 3.09
CA GLY A 149 21.99 -5.85 3.70
C GLY A 149 22.15 -4.33 3.92
N GLN A 150 21.34 -3.50 3.26
CA GLN A 150 21.36 -2.04 3.39
C GLN A 150 20.41 -1.51 4.47
N LEU A 151 19.55 -2.37 5.04
CA LEU A 151 18.64 -2.00 6.12
C LEU A 151 19.38 -2.08 7.46
N CYS A 152 19.63 -0.94 8.10
CA CYS A 152 20.10 -0.91 9.49
C CYS A 152 19.09 -1.58 10.43
N ASP A 153 19.61 -2.34 11.40
CA ASP A 153 18.79 -2.92 12.45
C ASP A 153 18.06 -1.80 13.24
N PRO A 154 16.73 -1.95 13.48
CA PRO A 154 15.99 -0.98 14.28
C PRO A 154 16.51 -0.97 15.71
N SER A 155 16.69 0.23 16.29
CA SER A 155 17.11 0.38 17.69
C SER A 155 16.14 -0.32 18.64
N PRO A 156 16.61 -1.19 19.56
CA PRO A 156 15.74 -1.99 20.42
C PRO A 156 14.93 -1.19 21.45
N SER A 157 15.24 0.10 21.66
CA SER A 157 14.50 0.98 22.57
C SER A 157 13.29 1.68 21.94
N VAL A 158 13.06 1.49 20.64
CA VAL A 158 12.11 2.29 19.85
C VAL A 158 11.03 1.39 19.24
N THR A 159 9.76 1.72 19.50
CA THR A 159 8.64 1.00 18.87
C THR A 159 8.31 1.63 17.51
N TYR A 160 8.73 0.95 16.46
CA TYR A 160 8.48 1.34 15.07
C TYR A 160 7.10 0.87 14.60
N CYS A 161 6.36 1.77 13.96
CA CYS A 161 5.07 1.45 13.39
C CYS A 161 4.85 2.08 12.02
N HIS A 162 4.00 1.43 11.22
CA HIS A 162 3.49 1.97 9.98
C HIS A 162 2.01 2.31 10.14
N ALA A 163 1.60 3.45 9.60
CA ALA A 163 0.19 3.84 9.55
C ALA A 163 -0.41 3.29 8.25
N VAL A 164 -1.39 2.39 8.37
CA VAL A 164 -2.18 1.90 7.25
C VAL A 164 -3.48 2.71 7.18
N CYS A 165 -3.66 3.54 6.16
CA CYS A 165 -4.92 4.24 5.94
C CYS A 165 -5.81 3.37 5.04
N HIS A 166 -6.80 2.70 5.64
CA HIS A 166 -7.85 2.01 4.89
C HIS A 166 -9.07 2.91 4.80
N VAL A 167 -9.33 3.45 3.61
CA VAL A 167 -10.59 4.12 3.30
C VAL A 167 -11.51 3.10 2.63
N ARG A 168 -12.31 2.38 3.42
CA ARG A 168 -13.36 1.53 2.84
C ARG A 168 -14.55 2.42 2.48
N ARG A 169 -14.77 2.65 1.19
CA ARG A 169 -16.07 3.13 0.68
C ARG A 169 -17.09 2.02 0.91
N LEU A 170 -17.97 2.18 1.90
CA LEU A 170 -19.17 1.36 2.01
C LEU A 170 -20.11 1.73 0.86
N SER A 171 -19.93 1.09 -0.29
CA SER A 171 -20.91 1.09 -1.37
C SER A 171 -21.39 -0.34 -1.60
N ARG A 172 -22.64 -0.59 -1.18
CA ARG A 172 -23.47 -1.81 -1.33
C ARG A 172 -23.01 -3.02 -0.52
N TRP A 173 -23.77 -3.38 0.52
CA TRP A 173 -24.68 -4.54 0.51
C TRP A 173 -25.81 -4.31 1.51
N TRP A 174 -26.96 -4.87 1.15
CA TRP A 174 -28.30 -4.63 1.67
C TRP A 174 -28.49 -5.11 3.12
N ILE A 175 -29.13 -4.28 3.94
CA ILE A 175 -29.82 -4.72 5.15
C ILE A 175 -31.13 -5.38 4.70
N HIS A 176 -31.17 -6.72 4.68
CA HIS A 176 -32.45 -7.41 4.76
C HIS A 176 -32.90 -7.34 6.22
N ARG A 177 -33.90 -6.50 6.42
CA ARG A 177 -34.63 -6.26 7.65
C ARG A 177 -35.46 -7.52 7.94
N GLU A 178 -35.06 -8.35 8.89
CA GLU A 178 -36.02 -9.25 9.53
C GLU A 178 -36.95 -8.41 10.39
N ALA A 179 -38.22 -8.49 10.05
CA ALA A 179 -39.29 -7.78 10.70
C ALA A 179 -39.75 -8.57 11.93
N ARG A 180 -39.88 -7.82 13.03
CA ARG A 180 -40.98 -7.86 14.01
C ARG A 180 -41.11 -9.06 14.97
N GLN A 181 -41.15 -8.68 16.26
CA GLN A 181 -42.14 -9.18 17.23
C GLN A 181 -43.56 -8.92 16.71
#